data_AF-A0A166CBW1-F1
#
_entry.id   AF-A0A166CBW1-F1
#
_cell.length_a   1.000
_cell.length_b   1.000
_cell.length_c   1.000
_cell.angle_alpha   90.00
_cell.angle_beta   90.00
_cell.angle_gamma   90.00
#
_symmetry.space_group_name_H-M   'P 1'
#
loop_
_entity.id
_entity.type
_entity.pdbx_description
1 polymer ?
#
loop_
_entity_poly.entity_id
_entity_poly.type
_entity_poly.pdbx_seq_one_letter_code
_entity_poly.pdbx_strand_id
1 'polypeptide(L)'
;MMDPPDNSSDEHVKAEFKITLKDQINMKHYIKRGTNWFGPSTLHSWGWGSFIPLKNLHDRAKGFIVEDCCKFEAQITLLCKTHLKPLDS
;
A
#
# COMPACT_ATOMS: atom_id res chain seq x y z
N MET A 1 -10.76 35.48 21.63
CA MET A 1 -10.88 34.05 21.31
C MET A 1 -9.82 33.75 20.28
N MET A 2 -8.83 32.92 20.62
CA MET A 2 -7.95 32.32 19.60
C MET A 2 -8.77 31.21 18.96
N ASP A 3 -8.91 31.24 17.63
CA ASP A 3 -9.39 30.07 16.91
C ASP A 3 -8.51 28.86 17.32
N PRO A 4 -9.11 27.67 17.52
CA PRO A 4 -8.32 26.48 17.80
C PRO A 4 -7.30 26.29 16.67
N PRO A 5 -6.07 25.82 16.95
CA PRO A 5 -5.10 25.56 15.90
C PRO A 5 -5.78 24.62 14.90
N ASP A 6 -5.92 25.11 13.67
CA ASP A 6 -6.41 24.32 12.55
C ASP A 6 -5.43 23.17 12.36
N ASN A 7 -5.80 22.02 12.92
CA ASN A 7 -5.04 20.79 12.82
C ASN A 7 -5.49 19.97 11.61
N SER A 8 -6.20 20.56 10.65
CA SER A 8 -6.40 19.95 9.34
C SER A 8 -5.15 20.18 8.49
N SER A 9 -4.06 19.51 8.85
CA SER A 9 -2.90 19.48 7.99
C SER A 9 -3.31 18.87 6.64
N ASP A 10 -3.35 19.70 5.58
CA ASP A 10 -3.44 19.29 4.17
C ASP A 10 -2.15 18.58 3.71
N GLU A 11 -1.61 17.74 4.60
CA GLU A 11 -0.41 16.95 4.36
C GLU A 11 -0.75 15.83 3.40
N HIS A 12 -0.12 15.88 2.23
CA HIS A 12 -0.14 14.80 1.27
C HIS A 12 1.23 14.13 1.30
N VAL A 13 1.24 12.81 1.41
CA VAL A 13 2.45 12.01 1.41
C VAL A 13 2.48 11.13 0.17
N LYS A 14 3.61 11.10 -0.51
CA LYS A 14 3.86 10.13 -1.57
C LYS A 14 4.57 8.95 -0.93
N ALA A 15 4.00 7.76 -1.05
CA ALA A 15 4.63 6.54 -0.56
C ALA A 15 4.76 5.51 -1.68
N GLU A 16 5.91 4.86 -1.75
CA GLU A 16 6.05 3.58 -2.45
C GLU A 16 5.63 2.47 -1.49
N PHE A 17 4.91 1.49 -1.98
CA PHE A 17 4.62 0.27 -1.24
C PHE A 17 5.06 -0.94 -2.09
N LYS A 18 5.69 -1.90 -1.41
CA LYS A 18 6.10 -3.19 -1.94
C LYS A 18 5.36 -4.25 -1.13
N ILE A 19 4.44 -4.94 -1.80
CA ILE A 19 3.68 -6.04 -1.21
C ILE A 19 4.24 -7.36 -1.76
N THR A 20 4.64 -8.24 -0.87
CA THR A 20 5.22 -9.55 -1.18
C THR A 20 4.26 -10.64 -0.72
N LEU A 21 3.73 -11.41 -1.64
CA LEU A 21 3.08 -12.69 -1.36
C LEU A 21 4.17 -13.76 -1.24
N LYS A 22 4.29 -14.34 -0.04
CA LYS A 22 5.32 -15.32 0.28
C LYS A 22 4.95 -16.67 -0.33
N ASP A 23 5.78 -17.15 -1.24
CA ASP A 23 5.95 -18.59 -1.44
C ASP A 23 6.57 -19.17 -0.17
N GLN A 24 5.83 -20.04 0.49
CA GLN A 24 6.15 -20.63 1.79
C GLN A 24 6.97 -21.92 1.68
N ILE A 25 7.26 -22.39 0.46
CA ILE A 25 7.94 -23.67 0.20
C ILE A 25 9.26 -23.42 -0.53
N ASN A 26 9.23 -22.77 -1.69
CA ASN A 26 10.39 -22.67 -2.58
C ASN A 26 11.09 -21.31 -2.51
N MET A 27 10.63 -20.42 -1.62
CA MET A 27 11.14 -19.06 -1.47
C MET A 27 11.01 -18.18 -2.73
N LYS A 28 10.21 -18.61 -3.73
CA LYS A 28 9.97 -17.87 -4.97
C LYS A 28 8.79 -16.90 -4.81
N HIS A 29 9.00 -15.86 -4.01
CA HIS A 29 7.96 -14.91 -3.66
C HIS A 29 7.42 -14.13 -4.87
N TYR A 30 6.14 -13.77 -4.82
CA TYR A 30 5.52 -12.87 -5.79
C TYR A 30 5.45 -11.46 -5.22
N ILE A 31 5.97 -10.48 -5.96
CA ILE A 31 6.11 -9.10 -5.47
C ILE A 31 5.38 -8.16 -6.43
N LYS A 32 4.61 -7.22 -5.88
CA LYS A 32 4.15 -6.03 -6.59
C LYS A 32 4.58 -4.76 -5.88
N ARG A 33 4.89 -3.75 -6.68
CA ARG A 33 5.24 -2.40 -6.25
C ARG A 33 4.30 -1.40 -6.85
N GLY A 34 4.04 -0.34 -6.12
CA GLY A 34 3.32 0.82 -6.63
C GLY A 34 3.61 2.02 -5.76
N THR A 35 3.15 3.16 -6.25
CA THR A 35 3.35 4.44 -5.60
C THR A 35 2.06 5.20 -5.68
N ASN A 36 1.68 5.83 -4.58
CA ASN A 36 0.48 6.67 -4.57
C ASN A 36 0.67 7.87 -3.64
N TRP A 37 -0.15 8.89 -3.87
CA TRP A 37 -0.35 9.98 -2.93
C TRP A 37 -1.46 9.62 -1.95
N PHE A 38 -1.21 9.88 -0.67
CA PHE A 38 -2.14 9.68 0.44
C PHE A 38 -2.27 11.00 1.19
N GLY A 39 -3.48 11.35 1.58
CA GLY A 39 -3.81 12.60 2.27
C GLY A 39 -5.30 12.65 2.61
N PRO A 40 -5.75 13.67 3.36
CA PRO A 40 -7.11 13.77 3.88
C PRO A 40 -8.21 13.69 2.81
N SER A 41 -7.94 14.20 1.60
CA SER A 41 -8.88 14.21 0.47
C SER A 41 -8.67 13.07 -0.54
N THR A 42 -7.72 12.18 -0.29
CA THR A 42 -7.46 11.00 -1.15
C THR A 42 -8.33 9.82 -0.75
N LEU A 43 -8.45 8.82 -1.64
CA LEU A 43 -9.09 7.56 -1.28
C LEU A 43 -8.38 6.94 -0.06
N HIS A 44 -9.16 6.57 0.95
CA HIS A 44 -8.68 5.94 2.19
C HIS A 44 -7.93 4.62 1.97
N SER A 45 -8.03 4.02 0.77
CA SER A 45 -7.36 2.78 0.40
C SER A 45 -6.85 2.84 -1.03
N TRP A 46 -5.74 2.17 -1.28
CA TRP A 46 -5.20 1.94 -2.62
C TRP A 46 -4.77 0.48 -2.76
N GLY A 47 -4.85 -0.05 -3.97
CA GLY A 47 -4.38 -1.40 -4.28
C GLY A 47 -4.39 -1.68 -5.78
N TRP A 48 -4.21 -2.95 -6.12
CA TRP A 48 -4.40 -3.43 -7.49
C TRP A 48 -5.75 -4.13 -7.58
N GLY A 49 -6.57 -3.78 -8.58
CA GLY A 49 -7.82 -4.51 -8.86
C GLY A 49 -7.61 -6.01 -9.15
N SER A 50 -6.39 -6.40 -9.55
CA SER A 50 -5.95 -7.78 -9.59
C SER A 50 -4.50 -7.86 -9.11
N PHE A 51 -4.26 -8.49 -7.95
CA PHE A 51 -2.91 -8.68 -7.42
C PHE A 51 -2.19 -9.83 -8.11
N ILE A 52 -2.79 -11.03 -8.07
CA ILE A 52 -2.30 -12.26 -8.69
C ILE A 52 -3.49 -13.01 -9.29
N PRO A 53 -3.34 -13.69 -10.44
CA PRO A 53 -4.39 -14.57 -10.95
C PRO A 53 -4.71 -15.68 -9.96
N LEU A 54 -6.00 -15.96 -9.71
CA LEU A 54 -6.41 -17.04 -8.79
C LEU A 54 -5.83 -18.40 -9.17
N LYS A 55 -5.72 -18.70 -10.47
CA LYS A 55 -5.06 -19.92 -10.97
C LYS A 55 -3.62 -20.07 -10.49
N ASN A 56 -2.91 -18.96 -10.29
CA ASN A 56 -1.54 -18.97 -9.77
C ASN A 56 -1.51 -19.04 -8.25
N LEU A 57 -2.47 -18.39 -7.58
CA LEU A 57 -2.58 -18.43 -6.12
C LEU A 57 -2.87 -19.85 -5.61
N HIS A 58 -3.75 -20.58 -6.31
CA HIS A 58 -4.16 -21.94 -5.97
C HIS A 58 -3.26 -23.04 -6.56
N ASP A 59 -2.25 -22.68 -7.35
CA ASP A 59 -1.26 -23.63 -7.84
C ASP A 59 -0.36 -24.07 -6.67
N ARG A 60 -0.58 -25.30 -6.19
CA ARG A 60 0.17 -25.87 -5.06
C ARG A 60 1.67 -25.89 -5.31
N ALA A 61 2.12 -26.00 -6.56
CA ALA A 61 3.55 -26.00 -6.89
C ALA A 61 4.21 -24.63 -6.63
N LYS A 62 3.43 -23.55 -6.56
CA LYS A 62 3.92 -22.19 -6.28
C LYS A 62 3.99 -21.86 -4.79
N GLY A 63 3.47 -22.72 -3.92
CA GLY A 63 3.65 -22.60 -2.46
C GLY A 63 3.04 -21.36 -1.80
N PHE A 64 2.14 -20.63 -2.47
CA PHE A 64 1.53 -19.42 -1.91
C PHE A 64 0.49 -19.71 -0.82
N ILE A 65 -0.16 -20.88 -0.88
CA ILE A 65 -1.08 -21.38 0.14
C ILE A 65 -0.48 -22.65 0.75
N VAL A 66 -0.30 -22.64 2.06
CA VAL A 66 0.11 -23.79 2.88
C VAL A 66 -0.83 -23.82 4.07
N GLU A 67 -1.45 -24.97 4.34
CA GLU A 67 -2.46 -25.13 5.41
C GLU A 67 -3.60 -24.09 5.31
N ASP A 68 -4.13 -23.92 4.10
CA ASP A 68 -5.17 -22.93 3.76
C ASP A 68 -4.84 -21.48 4.13
N CYS A 69 -3.57 -21.19 4.39
CA CYS A 69 -3.07 -19.87 4.77
C CYS A 69 -2.12 -19.32 3.71
N CYS A 70 -2.27 -18.04 3.38
CA CYS A 70 -1.30 -17.27 2.59
C CYS A 70 -0.67 -16.18 3.45
N LYS A 71 0.60 -15.85 3.18
CA LYS A 71 1.36 -14.85 3.95
C LYS A 71 1.76 -13.69 3.07
N PHE A 72 1.47 -12.49 3.55
CA PHE A 72 1.88 -11.24 2.91
C PHE A 72 2.87 -10.49 3.79
N GLU A 73 3.84 -9.84 3.16
CA GLU A 73 4.74 -8.87 3.77
C GLU A 73 4.54 -7.53 3.06
N ALA A 74 4.31 -6.47 3.83
CA ALA A 74 4.13 -5.12 3.32
C ALA A 74 5.30 -4.25 3.76
N GLN A 75 6.00 -3.66 2.80
CA GLN A 75 7.02 -2.65 3.02
C GLN A 75 6.53 -1.33 2.45
N ILE A 76 6.52 -0.28 3.27
CA ILE A 76 6.07 1.07 2.89
C ILE A 76 7.26 2.00 3.04
N THR A 77 7.56 2.75 1.98
CA THR A 77 8.63 3.74 1.93
C THR A 77 8.02 5.10 1.66
N LEU A 78 8.14 6.01 2.63
CA LEU A 78 7.80 7.41 2.43
C LEU A 78 8.80 8.03 1.45
N LEU A 79 8.30 8.58 0.34
CA LEU A 79 9.14 9.23 -0.68
C LEU A 79 9.21 10.74 -0.46
N CYS A 80 8.07 11.39 -0.24
CA CYS A 80 8.01 12.81 0.08
C CYS A 80 6.74 13.17 0.84
N LYS A 81 6.77 14.34 1.48
CA LYS A 81 5.63 14.96 2.15
C LYS A 81 5.47 16.35 1.56
N THR A 82 4.23 16.76 1.31
CA THR A 82 3.90 18.09 0.83
C THR A 82 2.85 18.70 1.73
N HIS A 83 3.10 19.94 2.15
CA HIS A 83 2.09 20.79 2.75
C HIS A 83 1.51 21.64 1.61
N LEU A 84 0.32 21.30 1.14
CA LEU A 84 -0.43 22.21 0.30
C LEU A 84 -0.94 23.30 1.22
N LYS A 85 -0.36 24.50 1.14
CA LYS A 85 -1.02 25.67 1.69
C LYS A 85 -2.21 25.98 0.77
N PRO A 86 -3.41 26.20 1.30
CA PRO A 86 -4.50 26.75 0.50
C PRO A 86 -3.97 27.97 -0.25
N LEU A 87 -4.26 28.08 -1.55
CA LEU A 87 -4.00 29.32 -2.27
C LEU A 87 -4.93 30.38 -1.66
N ASP A 88 -4.36 31.34 -0.95
CA ASP A 88 -5.11 32.47 -0.39
C ASP A 88 -5.94 33.14 -1.51
N SER A 89 -7.26 33.18 -1.34
CA SER A 89 -8.23 33.83 -2.25
C SER A 89 -8.59 35.23 -1.78
#